data_AF-A0A4Y8CCX0-F1
#
_entry.id   AF-A0A4Y8CCX0-F1
#
_cell.length_a   1.000
_cell.length_b   1.000
_cell.length_c   1.000
_cell.angle_alpha   90.00
_cell.angle_beta   90.00
_cell.angle_gamma   90.00
#
_symmetry.space_group_name_H-M   'P 1'
#
loop_
_entity.id
_entity.type
_entity.pdbx_description
1 polymer ?
#
loop_
_entity_poly.entity_id
_entity_poly.type
_entity_poly.pdbx_seq_one_letter_code
_entity_poly.pdbx_strand_id
1 'polypeptide(L)'
;KSNRQLKQETLDFVTIGETYFLRELAQLKEIIYYAKSLEKRVNILSAPCSSGEEVYSLALLAAQNFIKDMYILGIDINSSVIEKAKLGKYQGRTLQRLSESEKRRFFLESEDKFYTINKNELCTCKFELCNVFEEKFSRLGKFDIIASRNMIIYFDHESKLKLME
;
A
#
# COMPACT_ATOMS: atom_id res chain seq x y z
N LYS A 1 6.74 -8.75 27.93
CA LYS A 1 7.44 -8.16 26.75
C LYS A 1 7.86 -9.23 25.72
N SER A 2 8.43 -10.38 26.13
CA SER A 2 8.85 -11.49 25.24
C SER A 2 7.76 -12.04 24.28
N ASN A 3 6.52 -12.23 24.73
CA ASN A 3 5.49 -12.90 23.91
C ASN A 3 4.98 -12.04 22.73
N ARG A 4 4.85 -10.71 22.90
CA ARG A 4 4.41 -9.81 21.82
C ARG A 4 5.47 -9.67 20.72
N GLN A 5 6.75 -9.62 21.12
CA GLN A 5 7.86 -9.54 20.18
C GLN A 5 7.96 -10.84 19.36
N LEU A 6 7.91 -11.99 20.03
CA LEU A 6 7.94 -13.29 19.37
C LEU A 6 6.75 -13.48 18.41
N LYS A 7 5.55 -13.03 18.79
CA LYS A 7 4.38 -13.01 17.89
C LYS A 7 4.67 -12.21 16.62
N GLN A 8 5.27 -11.03 16.75
CA GLN A 8 5.57 -10.19 15.58
C GLN A 8 6.67 -10.79 14.70
N GLU A 9 7.74 -11.32 15.30
CA GLU A 9 8.81 -12.02 14.57
C GLU A 9 8.25 -13.24 13.80
N THR A 10 7.32 -13.97 14.40
CA THR A 10 6.62 -15.09 13.74
C THR A 10 5.79 -14.60 12.57
N LEU A 11 4.98 -13.55 12.75
CA LEU A 11 4.20 -12.94 11.66
C LEU A 11 5.10 -12.49 10.52
N ASP A 12 6.21 -11.81 10.83
CA ASP A 12 7.12 -11.28 9.85
C ASP A 12 7.80 -12.40 9.03
N PHE A 13 7.99 -13.59 9.62
CA PHE A 13 8.56 -14.77 8.96
C PHE A 13 7.55 -15.53 8.08
N VAL A 14 6.30 -15.68 8.52
CA VAL A 14 5.32 -16.54 7.82
C VAL A 14 4.59 -15.84 6.67
N THR A 15 4.56 -14.51 6.64
CA THR A 15 3.89 -13.76 5.57
C THR A 15 4.73 -13.72 4.28
N ILE A 16 4.09 -13.98 3.14
CA ILE A 16 4.72 -13.80 1.82
C ILE A 16 4.48 -12.36 1.37
N GLY A 17 5.54 -11.54 1.37
CA GLY A 17 5.48 -10.10 1.07
C GLY A 17 5.94 -9.70 -0.33
N GLU A 18 5.95 -10.60 -1.32
CA GLU A 18 6.39 -10.23 -2.67
C GLU A 18 5.40 -9.28 -3.35
N THR A 19 5.81 -8.02 -3.49
CA THR A 19 5.08 -6.97 -4.20
C THR A 19 6.04 -6.11 -5.02
N TYR A 20 5.50 -5.37 -5.98
CA TYR A 20 6.27 -4.49 -6.86
C TYR A 20 5.35 -3.39 -7.43
N PHE A 21 5.96 -2.30 -7.89
CA PHE A 21 5.22 -1.16 -8.42
C PHE A 21 4.39 -1.56 -9.65
N LEU A 22 3.19 -0.98 -9.75
CA LEU A 22 2.25 -1.19 -10.86
C LEU A 22 1.89 -2.68 -11.09
N ARG A 23 1.84 -3.48 -10.02
CA ARG A 23 1.26 -4.82 -10.04
C ARG A 23 -0.23 -4.73 -10.38
N GLU A 24 -0.65 -5.57 -11.33
CA GLU A 24 -2.04 -5.59 -11.85
C GLU A 24 -2.51 -4.19 -12.29
N LEU A 25 -1.70 -3.50 -13.12
CA LEU A 25 -1.89 -2.11 -13.54
C LEU A 25 -3.31 -1.78 -14.03
N ALA A 26 -3.97 -2.69 -14.75
CA ALA A 26 -5.33 -2.46 -15.23
C ALA A 26 -6.30 -2.16 -14.07
N GLN A 27 -6.26 -2.96 -13.00
CA GLN A 27 -7.11 -2.76 -11.83
C GLN A 27 -6.77 -1.47 -11.08
N LEU A 28 -5.48 -1.14 -10.96
CA LEU A 28 -5.04 0.12 -10.36
C LEU A 28 -5.58 1.33 -11.15
N LYS A 29 -5.59 1.26 -12.49
CA LYS A 29 -6.17 2.31 -13.32
C LYS A 29 -7.67 2.44 -13.12
N GLU A 30 -8.40 1.34 -12.99
CA GLU A 30 -9.84 1.37 -12.69
C GLU A 30 -10.12 2.04 -11.34
N ILE A 31 -9.34 1.74 -10.30
CA ILE A 31 -9.45 2.42 -8.99
C ILE A 31 -9.28 3.93 -9.15
N ILE A 32 -8.29 4.36 -9.93
CA ILE A 32 -8.00 5.79 -10.15
C ILE A 32 -9.08 6.47 -10.99
N TYR A 33 -9.59 5.80 -12.02
CA TYR A 33 -10.70 6.30 -12.83
C TYR A 33 -11.96 6.45 -11.99
N TYR A 34 -12.31 5.44 -11.19
CA TYR A 34 -13.44 5.50 -10.28
C TYR A 34 -13.26 6.61 -9.25
N ALA A 35 -12.09 6.72 -8.61
CA ALA A 35 -11.78 7.80 -7.68
C ALA A 35 -11.97 9.18 -8.31
N LYS A 36 -11.53 9.37 -9.55
CA LYS A 36 -11.71 10.63 -10.29
C LYS A 36 -13.19 10.94 -10.54
N SER A 37 -14.00 9.93 -10.84
CA SER A 37 -15.43 10.09 -11.11
C SER A 37 -16.26 10.53 -9.90
N LEU A 38 -15.72 10.41 -8.68
CA LEU A 38 -16.43 10.82 -7.46
C LEU A 38 -16.45 12.34 -7.27
N GLU A 39 -15.64 13.11 -8.00
CA GLU A 39 -15.58 14.59 -7.96
C GLU A 39 -15.44 15.19 -6.55
N LYS A 40 -14.81 14.45 -5.64
CA LYS A 40 -14.55 14.84 -4.25
C LYS A 40 -13.18 14.34 -3.81
N ARG A 41 -12.76 14.74 -2.61
CA ARG A 41 -11.62 14.10 -1.95
C ARG A 41 -11.93 12.63 -1.69
N VAL A 42 -11.02 11.74 -2.11
CA VAL A 42 -11.17 10.28 -2.00
C VAL A 42 -10.20 9.71 -0.96
N ASN A 43 -10.74 8.91 -0.05
CA ASN A 43 -9.97 8.14 0.92
C ASN A 43 -9.90 6.68 0.48
N ILE A 44 -8.70 6.17 0.24
CA ILE A 44 -8.45 4.79 -0.18
C ILE A 44 -7.74 4.03 0.93
N LEU A 45 -8.19 2.80 1.19
CA LEU A 45 -7.50 1.84 2.04
C LEU A 45 -6.86 0.75 1.16
N SER A 46 -5.57 0.50 1.34
CA SER A 46 -4.85 -0.67 0.78
C SER A 46 -4.57 -1.65 1.92
N ALA A 47 -5.24 -2.80 1.88
CA ALA A 47 -5.24 -3.79 2.96
C ALA A 47 -5.16 -5.22 2.39
N PRO A 48 -3.98 -5.87 2.36
CA PRO A 48 -2.71 -5.46 2.93
C PRO A 48 -1.87 -4.64 1.94
N CYS A 49 -1.01 -3.76 2.45
CA CYS A 49 -0.15 -2.93 1.62
C CYS A 49 1.28 -3.46 1.43
N SER A 50 1.68 -4.49 2.19
CA SER A 50 3.06 -5.00 2.21
C SER A 50 4.08 -3.86 2.40
N SER A 51 5.17 -3.83 1.63
CA SER A 51 6.20 -2.78 1.66
C SER A 51 5.81 -1.47 0.96
N GLY A 52 4.53 -1.25 0.69
CA GLY A 52 3.96 0.03 0.27
C GLY A 52 3.91 0.29 -1.23
N GLU A 53 4.40 -0.63 -2.07
CA GLU A 53 4.42 -0.48 -3.52
C GLU A 53 3.03 -0.27 -4.12
N GLU A 54 1.98 -0.91 -3.59
CA GLU A 54 0.60 -0.69 -4.05
C GLU A 54 0.12 0.73 -3.73
N VAL A 55 0.33 1.19 -2.49
CA VAL A 55 -0.06 2.54 -2.03
C VAL A 55 0.64 3.60 -2.88
N TYR A 56 1.95 3.46 -3.08
CA TYR A 56 2.68 4.41 -3.91
C TYR A 56 2.29 4.28 -5.38
N SER A 57 2.00 3.08 -5.90
CA SER A 57 1.49 2.92 -7.27
C SER A 57 0.19 3.69 -7.51
N LEU A 58 -0.76 3.62 -6.57
CA LEU A 58 -1.98 4.42 -6.62
C LEU A 58 -1.67 5.92 -6.59
N ALA A 59 -0.76 6.36 -5.72
CA ALA A 59 -0.36 7.76 -5.62
C ALA A 59 0.32 8.28 -6.91
N LEU A 60 1.17 7.46 -7.53
CA LEU A 60 1.84 7.77 -8.81
C LEU A 60 0.80 7.96 -9.92
N LEU A 61 -0.14 7.02 -10.03
CA LEU A 61 -1.21 7.08 -11.03
C LEU A 61 -2.16 8.26 -10.77
N ALA A 62 -2.45 8.58 -9.50
CA ALA A 62 -3.21 9.76 -9.13
C ALA A 62 -2.50 11.05 -9.59
N ALA A 63 -1.19 11.16 -9.34
CA ALA A 63 -0.38 12.30 -9.78
C ALA A 63 -0.30 12.41 -11.32
N GLN A 64 -0.21 11.29 -12.04
CA GLN A 64 -0.25 11.26 -13.51
C GLN A 64 -1.61 11.71 -14.08
N ASN A 65 -2.69 11.50 -13.32
CA ASN A 65 -4.06 11.91 -13.70
C ASN A 65 -4.48 13.26 -13.10
N PHE A 66 -3.54 14.00 -12.50
CA PHE A 66 -3.73 15.30 -11.86
C PHE A 66 -4.73 15.29 -10.68
N ILE A 67 -4.85 14.17 -9.98
CA ILE A 67 -5.69 14.02 -8.79
C ILE A 67 -4.84 14.30 -7.56
N LYS A 68 -4.95 15.52 -7.00
CA LYS A 68 -4.17 15.93 -5.82
C LYS A 68 -4.89 15.66 -4.49
N ASP A 69 -6.22 15.72 -4.48
CA ASP A 69 -7.04 15.54 -3.27
C ASP A 69 -7.37 14.07 -3.02
N MET A 70 -6.34 13.27 -2.77
CA MET A 70 -6.45 11.86 -2.41
C MET A 70 -5.70 11.57 -1.11
N TYR A 71 -6.27 10.69 -0.30
CA TYR A 71 -5.63 10.13 0.88
C TYR A 71 -5.58 8.62 0.75
N ILE A 72 -4.41 8.02 0.94
CA ILE A 72 -4.22 6.57 0.82
C ILE A 72 -3.60 6.06 2.11
N LEU A 73 -4.30 5.16 2.80
CA LEU A 73 -3.80 4.44 3.95
C LEU A 73 -3.43 3.02 3.53
N GLY A 74 -2.17 2.63 3.74
CA GLY A 74 -1.75 1.23 3.71
C GLY A 74 -1.78 0.62 5.10
N ILE A 75 -2.30 -0.59 5.23
CA ILE A 75 -2.17 -1.38 6.45
C ILE A 75 -1.58 -2.75 6.18
N ASP A 76 -0.87 -3.28 7.15
CA ASP A 76 -0.36 -4.65 7.12
C ASP A 76 -0.21 -5.19 8.55
N ILE A 77 -0.17 -6.50 8.70
CA ILE A 77 0.10 -7.19 9.96
C ILE A 77 1.60 -7.38 10.22
N ASN A 78 2.42 -7.29 9.17
CA ASN A 78 3.87 -7.43 9.24
C ASN A 78 4.51 -6.07 9.52
N SER A 79 5.25 -5.99 10.62
CA SER A 79 5.85 -4.73 11.08
C SER A 79 7.06 -4.32 10.25
N SER A 80 7.85 -5.30 9.82
CA SER A 80 9.03 -5.09 8.98
C SER A 80 8.67 -4.46 7.64
N VAL A 81 7.58 -4.89 7.01
CA VAL A 81 7.13 -4.31 5.72
C VAL A 81 6.52 -2.93 5.89
N ILE A 82 5.81 -2.66 7.00
CA ILE A 82 5.29 -1.31 7.30
C ILE A 82 6.42 -0.30 7.49
N GLU A 83 7.50 -0.68 8.19
CA GLU A 83 8.65 0.21 8.33
C GLU A 83 9.34 0.47 6.97
N LYS A 84 9.47 -0.56 6.12
CA LYS A 84 9.95 -0.38 4.73
C LYS A 84 9.05 0.57 3.92
N ALA A 85 7.73 0.44 4.05
CA ALA A 85 6.76 1.29 3.36
C ALA A 85 6.88 2.77 3.79
N LYS A 86 7.06 3.02 5.10
CA LYS A 86 7.27 4.38 5.64
C LYS A 86 8.56 5.02 5.12
N LEU A 87 9.65 4.23 5.06
CA LEU A 87 10.92 4.66 4.49
C LEU A 87 10.79 4.96 2.99
N GLY A 88 10.03 4.16 2.25
CA GLY A 88 9.78 4.36 0.83
C GLY A 88 11.05 4.24 -0.02
N LYS A 89 12.00 3.40 0.39
CA LYS A 89 13.29 3.16 -0.27
C LYS A 89 13.25 1.81 -0.98
N TYR A 90 13.45 1.83 -2.30
CA TYR A 90 13.27 0.69 -3.19
C TYR A 90 14.47 0.49 -4.10
N GLN A 91 14.62 -0.71 -4.66
CA GLN A 91 15.69 -1.05 -5.60
C GLN A 91 15.32 -2.27 -6.44
N GLY A 92 16.09 -2.47 -7.52
CA GLY A 92 16.06 -3.70 -8.32
C GLY A 92 14.68 -4.03 -8.90
N ARG A 93 14.25 -5.28 -8.71
CA ARG A 93 13.04 -5.84 -9.34
C ARG A 93 11.74 -5.14 -8.93
N THR A 94 11.69 -4.50 -7.76
CA THR A 94 10.48 -3.78 -7.30
C THR A 94 10.07 -2.64 -8.24
N LEU A 95 11.04 -2.03 -8.92
CA LEU A 95 10.85 -0.87 -9.80
C LEU A 95 10.80 -1.25 -11.29
N GLN A 96 10.85 -2.54 -11.63
CA GLN A 96 11.04 -3.00 -13.02
C GLN A 96 9.93 -2.57 -13.99
N ARG A 97 8.73 -2.29 -13.47
CA ARG A 97 7.57 -1.84 -14.27
C ARG A 97 7.50 -0.33 -14.46
N LEU A 98 8.33 0.44 -13.76
CA LEU A 98 8.40 1.88 -13.93
C LEU A 98 9.35 2.21 -15.07
N SER A 99 8.90 3.10 -15.95
CA SER A 99 9.77 3.72 -16.94
C SER A 99 10.83 4.60 -16.28
N GLU A 100 11.93 4.84 -16.97
CA GLU A 100 12.97 5.75 -16.49
C GLU A 100 12.46 7.18 -16.26
N SER A 101 11.42 7.59 -17.02
CA SER A 101 10.77 8.89 -16.82
C SER A 101 9.98 8.93 -15.51
N GLU A 102 9.29 7.86 -15.14
CA GLU A 102 8.56 7.75 -13.88
C GLU A 102 9.53 7.69 -12.70
N LYS A 103 10.63 6.93 -12.82
CA LYS A 103 11.67 6.89 -11.79
C LYS A 103 12.26 8.27 -11.53
N ARG A 104 12.68 8.98 -12.57
CA ARG A 104 13.24 10.34 -12.44
C ARG A 104 12.25 11.35 -11.86
N ARG A 105 10.97 11.23 -12.19
CA ARG A 105 9.94 12.17 -11.71
C ARG A 105 9.60 11.91 -10.24
N PHE A 106 9.37 10.66 -9.88
CA PHE A 106 8.73 10.31 -8.62
C PHE A 106 9.68 9.75 -7.56
N PHE A 107 10.96 9.59 -7.88
CA PHE A 107 11.95 9.10 -6.95
C PHE A 107 13.19 9.99 -6.96
N LEU A 108 13.84 10.04 -5.81
CA LEU A 108 15.18 10.57 -5.63
C LEU A 108 16.14 9.38 -5.66
N GLU A 109 16.96 9.32 -6.69
CA GLU A 109 18.03 8.33 -6.78
C GLU A 109 19.12 8.66 -5.75
N SER A 110 19.50 7.67 -4.96
CA SER A 110 20.57 7.73 -3.97
C SER A 110 21.76 6.90 -4.46
N GLU A 111 22.87 6.95 -3.73
CA GLU A 111 23.99 6.04 -3.93
C GLU A 111 23.54 4.56 -3.92
N ASP A 112 24.26 3.71 -4.64
CA ASP A 112 23.98 2.26 -4.80
C ASP A 112 22.66 1.87 -5.49
N LYS A 113 22.13 2.73 -6.38
CA LYS A 113 20.89 2.47 -7.17
C LYS A 113 19.64 2.25 -6.31
N PHE A 114 19.61 2.86 -5.14
CA PHE A 114 18.39 2.97 -4.35
C PHE A 114 17.57 4.17 -4.82
N TYR A 115 16.26 4.00 -4.83
CA TYR A 115 15.29 5.03 -5.18
C TYR A 115 14.39 5.29 -3.98
N THR A 116 14.41 6.51 -3.48
CA THR A 116 13.54 6.95 -2.39
C THR A 116 12.36 7.71 -2.98
N ILE A 117 11.13 7.35 -2.59
CA ILE A 117 9.93 8.00 -3.11
C ILE A 117 9.96 9.52 -2.81
N ASN A 118 9.74 10.35 -3.83
CA ASN A 118 9.61 11.78 -3.68
C ASN A 118 8.17 12.11 -3.25
N LYS A 119 7.94 12.19 -1.94
CA LYS A 119 6.61 12.39 -1.35
C LYS A 119 5.95 13.73 -1.75
N ASN A 120 6.73 14.71 -2.23
CA ASN A 120 6.20 16.03 -2.64
C ASN A 120 5.41 15.97 -3.96
N GLU A 121 5.65 14.94 -4.78
CA GLU A 121 4.96 14.73 -6.05
C GLU A 121 3.67 13.91 -5.90
N LEU A 122 3.37 13.46 -4.69
CA LEU A 122 2.32 12.49 -4.39
C LEU A 122 1.22 13.10 -3.52
N CYS A 123 0.05 12.48 -3.59
CA CYS A 123 -1.00 12.69 -2.61
C CYS A 123 -0.57 12.14 -1.22
N THR A 124 -1.41 12.34 -0.20
CA THR A 124 -1.05 11.91 1.15
C THR A 124 -1.08 10.39 1.27
N CYS A 125 0.08 9.77 1.55
CA CYS A 125 0.20 8.35 1.87
C CYS A 125 0.55 8.13 3.35
N LYS A 126 -0.17 7.23 4.02
CA LYS A 126 0.08 6.81 5.40
C LYS A 126 0.19 5.28 5.50
N PHE A 127 0.87 4.80 6.53
CA PHE A 127 1.09 3.38 6.77
C PHE A 127 0.90 3.04 8.23
N GLU A 128 0.11 2.01 8.51
CA GLU A 128 -0.17 1.53 9.87
C GLU A 128 -0.05 0.02 10.01
N LEU A 129 0.57 -0.41 11.12
CA LEU A 129 0.47 -1.79 11.56
C LEU A 129 -0.95 -2.04 12.07
N CYS A 130 -1.71 -2.90 11.38
CA CYS A 130 -3.09 -3.21 11.73
C CYS A 130 -3.48 -4.60 11.20
N ASN A 131 -4.11 -5.38 12.07
CA ASN A 131 -4.82 -6.59 11.68
C ASN A 131 -6.28 -6.24 11.38
N VAL A 132 -6.79 -6.69 10.25
CA VAL A 132 -8.17 -6.47 9.79
C VAL A 132 -9.23 -7.05 10.75
N PHE A 133 -8.85 -8.05 11.56
CA PHE A 133 -9.75 -8.67 12.55
C PHE A 133 -9.63 -8.09 13.97
N GLU A 134 -8.80 -7.07 14.18
CA GLU A 134 -8.65 -6.40 15.48
C GLU A 134 -9.52 -5.14 15.55
N GLU A 135 -9.96 -4.77 16.76
CA GLU A 135 -10.75 -3.54 16.99
C GLU A 135 -10.07 -2.27 16.47
N LYS A 136 -8.74 -2.28 16.34
CA LYS A 136 -8.01 -1.15 15.78
C LYS A 136 -8.48 -0.84 14.35
N PHE A 137 -8.86 -1.85 13.57
CA PHE A 137 -9.31 -1.70 12.19
C PHE A 137 -10.57 -0.82 12.09
N SER A 138 -11.55 -1.04 12.96
CA SER A 138 -12.79 -0.23 12.96
C SER A 138 -12.57 1.23 13.37
N ARG A 139 -11.40 1.55 13.95
CA ARG A 139 -11.00 2.91 14.34
C ARG A 139 -10.21 3.64 13.24
N LEU A 140 -9.89 2.99 12.12
CA LEU A 140 -9.18 3.61 10.98
C LEU A 140 -10.06 4.63 10.22
N GLY A 141 -11.38 4.60 10.43
CA GLY A 141 -12.33 5.53 9.83
C GLY A 141 -13.05 4.96 8.62
N LYS A 142 -13.56 5.85 7.76
CA LYS A 142 -14.32 5.49 6.56
C LYS A 142 -13.48 5.73 5.31
N PHE A 143 -13.61 4.82 4.36
CA PHE A 143 -12.92 4.86 3.07
C PHE A 143 -13.95 4.79 1.94
N ASP A 144 -13.69 5.52 0.85
CA ASP A 144 -14.51 5.47 -0.35
C ASP A 144 -14.17 4.23 -1.20
N ILE A 145 -12.92 3.76 -1.11
CA ILE A 145 -12.41 2.59 -1.85
C ILE A 145 -11.54 1.74 -0.93
N ILE A 146 -11.74 0.42 -0.95
CA ILE A 146 -10.87 -0.55 -0.28
C ILE A 146 -10.24 -1.45 -1.35
N ALA A 147 -8.93 -1.33 -1.52
CA ALA A 147 -8.10 -2.23 -2.31
C ALA A 147 -7.62 -3.37 -1.40
N SER A 148 -8.26 -4.54 -1.49
CA SER A 148 -7.86 -5.74 -0.76
C SER A 148 -7.51 -6.87 -1.70
N ARG A 149 -6.26 -6.85 -2.17
CA ARG A 149 -5.76 -7.78 -3.19
C ARG A 149 -4.78 -8.77 -2.57
N ASN A 150 -4.78 -10.00 -3.07
CA ASN A 150 -3.84 -11.06 -2.69
C ASN A 150 -3.86 -11.47 -1.19
N MET A 151 -4.80 -10.99 -0.36
CA MET A 151 -4.96 -11.41 1.04
C MET A 151 -6.11 -12.39 1.26
N ILE A 152 -7.25 -12.15 0.62
CA ILE A 152 -8.48 -12.93 0.81
C ILE A 152 -8.25 -14.42 0.50
N ILE A 153 -7.27 -14.75 -0.34
CA ILE A 153 -6.88 -16.12 -0.67
C ILE A 153 -6.34 -16.93 0.53
N TYR A 154 -5.89 -16.27 1.60
CA TYR A 154 -5.39 -16.92 2.81
C TYR A 154 -6.47 -17.19 3.87
N PHE A 155 -7.70 -16.73 3.65
CA PHE A 155 -8.78 -16.86 4.62
C PHE A 155 -9.69 -18.06 4.30
N ASP A 156 -10.10 -18.76 5.36
CA ASP A 156 -11.20 -19.71 5.29
C ASP A 156 -12.54 -18.99 5.06
N HIS A 157 -13.61 -19.76 4.87
CA HIS A 157 -14.92 -19.20 4.55
C HIS A 157 -15.46 -18.29 5.65
N GLU A 158 -15.32 -18.69 6.92
CA GLU A 158 -15.80 -17.92 8.07
C GLU A 158 -15.05 -16.59 8.21
N SER A 159 -13.72 -16.62 8.04
CA SER A 159 -12.88 -15.41 8.10
C SER A 159 -13.19 -14.45 6.95
N LYS A 160 -13.56 -14.96 5.77
CA LYS A 160 -14.02 -14.11 4.65
C LYS A 160 -15.33 -13.41 4.96
N LEU A 161 -16.30 -14.12 5.53
CA LEU A 161 -17.57 -13.52 5.93
C LEU A 161 -17.34 -12.44 6.99
N LYS A 162 -16.55 -12.75 8.02
CA LYS A 162 -16.19 -11.80 9.07
C LYS A 162 -15.45 -10.55 8.56
N LEU A 163 -14.68 -10.68 7.48
CA LEU A 163 -14.01 -9.53 6.85
C LEU A 163 -15.00 -8.61 6.10
N MET A 164 -16.09 -9.18 5.57
CA MET A 164 -17.09 -8.44 4.80
C MET A 164 -18.12 -7.72 5.69
N GLU A 165 -18.28 -8.17 6.94
CA GLU A 165 -19.09 -7.54 7.98
C GLU A 165 -18.46 -6.24 8.51
#